data_AF-A0A9Q3DDR6-F1
#
_entry.id   AF-A0A9Q3DDR6-F1
#
_cell.length_a   1.000
_cell.length_b   1.000
_cell.length_c   1.000
_cell.angle_alpha   90.00
_cell.angle_beta   90.00
_cell.angle_gamma   90.00
#
_symmetry.space_group_name_H-M   'P 1'
#
loop_
_entity.id
_entity.type
_entity.pdbx_description
1 polymer ?
#
loop_
_entity_poly.entity_id
_entity_poly.type
_entity_poly.pdbx_seq_one_letter_code
_entity_poly.pdbx_strand_id
1 'polypeptide(L)'
;MKTYAKHKKCGILLQLLQQTYRSPELEFQLEEPWLRDYKDNNSFLIDVLLYHGDKHTSALAIIDRYHISLILQKSQDCPYTGRMSEDRTKERVASTGWWPKWEQELSEYIDTCERCQKGNRKHGLFPGCKESFNAFLIIVDRLGKSMGCLPCHKEDTAMNTALLFWKNIISACGVPKIIISYRDPKFTSEVWTNLYDILGTKLAFSTAYHPQTDGLAERMIQTMEVILKRFCAYGMEYKDHEGYTHDWLPF
;
A
#
# COMPACT_ATOMS: atom_id res chain seq x y z
N MET A 1 -1.23 -8.06 -27.12
CA MET A 1 -0.31 -8.55 -28.18
C MET A 1 0.61 -9.58 -27.52
N LYS A 2 0.66 -10.83 -27.99
CA LYS A 2 1.45 -11.92 -27.36
C LYS A 2 2.96 -11.63 -27.51
N THR A 3 3.55 -10.89 -26.57
CA THR A 3 4.95 -10.43 -26.63
C THR A 3 5.96 -11.55 -26.39
N TYR A 4 5.55 -12.65 -25.73
CA TYR A 4 6.40 -13.81 -25.43
C TYR A 4 6.93 -14.54 -26.69
N ALA A 5 6.16 -14.54 -27.78
CA ALA A 5 6.47 -15.28 -29.00
C ALA A 5 7.74 -14.77 -29.72
N LYS A 6 8.15 -13.52 -29.46
CA LYS A 6 9.36 -12.94 -30.07
C LYS A 6 10.64 -13.38 -29.38
N HIS A 7 10.55 -13.88 -28.15
CA HIS A 7 11.72 -14.30 -27.39
C HIS A 7 12.07 -15.76 -27.69
N LYS A 8 13.26 -15.99 -28.26
CA LYS A 8 13.72 -17.31 -28.74
C LYS A 8 13.51 -18.43 -27.71
N LYS A 9 13.87 -18.19 -26.44
CA LYS A 9 13.76 -19.19 -25.36
C LYS A 9 12.31 -19.49 -24.98
N CYS A 10 11.43 -18.48 -25.03
CA CYS A 10 10.01 -18.69 -24.75
C CYS A 10 9.32 -19.40 -25.90
N GLY A 11 9.72 -19.12 -27.15
CA GLY A 11 9.21 -19.84 -28.30
C GLY A 11 9.47 -21.34 -28.17
N ILE A 12 10.67 -21.72 -27.76
CA ILE A 12 11.04 -23.12 -27.51
C ILE A 12 10.21 -23.70 -26.35
N LEU A 13 10.10 -22.98 -25.23
CA LEU A 13 9.30 -23.44 -24.08
C LEU A 13 7.81 -23.58 -24.42
N LEU A 14 7.25 -22.65 -25.18
CA LEU A 14 5.86 -22.70 -25.66
C LEU A 14 5.66 -23.90 -26.59
N GLN A 15 6.61 -24.18 -27.48
CA GLN A 15 6.56 -25.36 -28.35
C GLN A 15 6.61 -26.65 -27.53
N LEU A 16 7.51 -26.73 -26.55
CA LEU A 16 7.61 -27.87 -25.64
C LEU A 16 6.31 -28.11 -24.85
N LEU A 17 5.71 -27.05 -24.30
CA LEU A 17 4.48 -27.14 -23.51
C LEU A 17 3.21 -27.37 -24.36
N GLN A 18 3.24 -27.05 -25.66
CA GLN A 18 2.13 -27.32 -26.58
C GLN A 18 2.21 -28.72 -27.20
N GLN A 19 3.38 -29.36 -27.18
CA GLN A 19 3.56 -30.71 -27.70
C GLN A 19 3.05 -31.75 -26.70
N THR A 20 2.38 -32.78 -27.21
CA THR A 20 1.92 -33.93 -26.40
C THR A 20 3.03 -34.90 -26.01
N TYR A 21 4.23 -34.75 -26.58
CA TYR A 21 5.40 -35.61 -26.35
C TYR A 21 6.65 -34.77 -26.08
N ARG A 22 7.54 -35.25 -25.20
CA ARG A 22 8.84 -34.60 -24.96
C ARG A 22 9.73 -34.72 -26.21
N SER A 23 10.24 -33.58 -26.69
CA SER A 23 11.28 -33.53 -27.74
C SER A 23 12.64 -33.24 -27.11
N PRO A 24 13.56 -34.23 -27.07
CA PRO A 24 14.91 -34.07 -26.51
C PRO A 24 15.74 -32.98 -27.23
N GLU A 25 15.47 -32.74 -28.52
CA GLU A 25 16.17 -31.76 -29.34
C GLU A 25 15.84 -30.32 -28.92
N LEU A 26 14.58 -30.05 -28.59
CA LEU A 26 14.14 -28.75 -28.08
C LEU A 26 14.56 -28.54 -26.62
N GLU A 27 14.60 -29.61 -25.82
CA GLU A 27 15.12 -29.57 -24.45
C GLU A 27 16.60 -29.15 -24.41
N PHE A 28 17.43 -29.65 -25.35
CA PHE A 28 18.85 -29.28 -25.43
C PHE A 28 19.08 -27.79 -25.79
N GLN A 29 18.08 -27.15 -26.42
CA GLN A 29 18.14 -25.72 -26.76
C GLN A 29 17.66 -24.82 -25.61
N LEU A 30 17.08 -25.39 -24.56
CA LEU A 30 16.67 -24.64 -23.37
C LEU A 30 17.88 -24.48 -22.45
N GLU A 31 18.25 -23.23 -22.18
CA GLU A 31 19.31 -22.89 -21.24
C GLU A 31 18.75 -22.68 -19.83
N GLU A 32 19.60 -22.79 -18.80
CA GLU A 32 19.27 -22.39 -17.43
C GLU A 32 18.84 -20.90 -17.35
N PRO A 33 17.86 -20.53 -16.49
CA PRO A 33 17.13 -21.38 -15.53
C PRO A 33 15.93 -22.15 -16.11
N TRP A 34 15.55 -21.89 -17.37
CA TRP A 34 14.32 -22.40 -17.98
C TRP A 34 14.29 -23.93 -18.11
N LEU A 35 15.45 -24.54 -18.35
CA LEU A 35 15.59 -26.00 -18.45
C LEU A 35 15.20 -26.70 -17.14
N ARG A 36 15.61 -26.12 -16.02
CA ARG A 36 15.27 -26.63 -14.69
C ARG A 36 13.77 -26.53 -14.43
N ASP A 37 13.19 -25.34 -14.68
CA ASP A 37 11.77 -25.10 -14.45
C ASP A 37 10.88 -26.01 -15.32
N TYR A 38 11.29 -26.27 -16.56
CA TYR A 38 10.59 -27.22 -17.43
C TYR A 38 10.67 -28.66 -16.92
N LYS A 39 11.86 -29.11 -16.47
CA LYS A 39 12.04 -30.46 -15.92
C LYS A 39 11.26 -30.69 -14.63
N ASP A 40 11.17 -29.65 -13.80
CA ASP A 40 10.48 -29.67 -12.52
C ASP A 40 8.95 -29.49 -12.67
N ASN A 41 8.44 -29.35 -13.91
CA ASN A 41 7.04 -29.06 -14.24
C ASN A 41 6.50 -27.76 -13.61
N ASN A 42 7.39 -26.79 -13.37
CA ASN A 42 7.01 -25.49 -12.81
C ASN A 42 6.39 -24.57 -13.89
N SER A 43 6.60 -24.84 -15.17
CA SER A 43 6.05 -24.02 -16.26
C SER A 43 4.84 -24.69 -16.92
N PHE A 44 3.74 -23.95 -17.09
CA PHE A 44 2.53 -24.46 -17.75
C PHE A 44 1.75 -23.36 -18.49
N LEU A 45 0.82 -23.77 -19.35
CA LEU A 45 0.01 -22.87 -20.17
C LEU A 45 -1.46 -22.91 -19.75
N ILE A 46 -2.03 -21.74 -19.49
CA ILE A 46 -3.48 -21.56 -19.27
C ILE A 46 -3.95 -20.47 -20.23
N ASP A 47 -4.95 -20.74 -21.07
CA ASP A 47 -5.51 -19.79 -22.01
C ASP A 47 -4.46 -19.04 -22.86
N VAL A 48 -3.40 -19.76 -23.23
CA VAL A 48 -2.26 -19.27 -24.03
C VAL A 48 -1.32 -18.30 -23.28
N LEU A 49 -1.51 -18.13 -21.98
CA LEU A 49 -0.58 -17.43 -21.09
C LEU A 49 0.35 -18.44 -20.41
N LEU A 50 1.65 -18.12 -20.40
CA LEU A 50 2.65 -18.92 -19.73
C LEU A 50 2.66 -18.55 -18.25
N TYR A 51 2.50 -19.55 -17.39
CA TYR A 51 2.60 -19.42 -15.95
C TYR A 51 3.83 -20.17 -15.45
N HIS A 52 4.40 -19.64 -14.39
CA HIS A 52 5.41 -20.29 -13.58
C HIS A 52 4.81 -20.55 -12.20
N GLY A 53 4.64 -21.81 -11.82
CA GLY A 53 4.16 -22.22 -10.51
C GLY A 53 5.24 -22.94 -9.71
N ASP A 54 5.28 -22.62 -8.42
CA ASP A 54 5.90 -23.44 -7.39
C ASP A 54 4.79 -24.25 -6.68
N LYS A 55 5.13 -25.15 -5.75
CA LYS A 55 4.21 -26.07 -5.06
C LYS A 55 2.95 -25.42 -4.47
N HIS A 56 2.96 -24.11 -4.22
CA HIS A 56 1.87 -23.37 -3.58
C HIS A 56 1.41 -22.09 -4.29
N THR A 57 2.10 -21.65 -5.34
CA THR A 57 1.84 -20.35 -5.99
C THR A 57 1.99 -20.44 -7.50
N SER A 58 1.29 -19.57 -8.23
CA SER A 58 1.41 -19.49 -9.68
C SER A 58 1.49 -18.02 -10.09
N ALA A 59 2.52 -17.68 -10.84
CA ALA A 59 2.79 -16.31 -11.30
C ALA A 59 2.82 -16.29 -12.83
N LEU A 60 2.40 -15.17 -13.42
CA LEU A 60 2.46 -14.98 -14.87
C LEU A 60 3.92 -14.85 -15.32
N ALA A 61 4.39 -15.68 -16.25
CA ALA A 61 5.75 -15.59 -16.77
C ALA A 61 5.89 -14.44 -17.79
N ILE A 62 6.83 -13.53 -17.57
CA ILE A 62 7.01 -12.29 -18.34
C ILE A 62 8.42 -12.20 -18.89
N ILE A 63 8.54 -11.76 -20.13
CA ILE A 63 9.81 -11.85 -20.89
C ILE A 63 10.12 -10.55 -21.63
N ASP A 64 9.13 -9.68 -21.74
CA ASP A 64 9.29 -8.40 -22.38
C ASP A 64 9.70 -7.34 -21.34
N ARG A 65 10.79 -6.63 -21.64
CA ARG A 65 11.36 -5.61 -20.74
C ARG A 65 10.34 -4.52 -20.43
N TYR A 66 9.48 -4.18 -21.38
CA TYR A 66 8.42 -3.20 -21.16
C TYR A 66 7.45 -3.64 -20.04
N HIS A 67 7.02 -4.90 -20.06
CA HIS A 67 6.11 -5.44 -19.04
C HIS A 67 6.80 -5.60 -17.67
N ILE A 68 8.08 -6.00 -17.67
CA ILE A 68 8.90 -6.04 -16.45
C ILE A 68 8.98 -4.65 -15.82
N SER A 69 9.37 -3.63 -16.60
CA SER A 69 9.44 -2.25 -16.13
C SER A 69 8.10 -1.74 -15.61
N LEU A 70 6.99 -2.09 -16.27
CA LEU A 70 5.66 -1.70 -15.83
C LEU A 70 5.27 -2.32 -14.47
N ILE A 71 5.61 -3.59 -14.24
CA ILE A 71 5.35 -4.26 -12.96
C ILE A 71 6.21 -3.66 -11.86
N LEU A 72 7.51 -3.45 -12.12
CA LEU A 72 8.42 -2.82 -11.16
C LEU A 72 7.98 -1.41 -10.80
N GLN A 73 7.46 -0.65 -11.76
CA GLN A 73 6.88 0.66 -11.51
C GLN A 73 5.61 0.56 -10.66
N LYS A 74 4.65 -0.29 -11.04
CA LYS A 74 3.37 -0.43 -10.34
C LYS A 74 3.47 -1.06 -8.95
N SER A 75 4.46 -1.92 -8.70
CA SER A 75 4.68 -2.52 -7.39
C SER A 75 5.14 -1.49 -6.36
N GLN A 76 5.72 -0.37 -6.81
CA GLN A 76 6.21 0.73 -5.99
C GLN A 76 5.27 1.96 -5.99
N ASP A 77 4.60 2.25 -7.12
CA ASP A 77 3.70 3.40 -7.30
C ASP A 77 2.25 3.11 -6.88
N CYS A 78 2.01 2.62 -5.66
CA CYS A 78 0.66 2.56 -5.11
C CYS A 78 0.34 3.86 -4.35
N PRO A 79 -0.50 4.78 -4.89
CA PRO A 79 -0.77 6.07 -4.25
C PRO A 79 -1.48 5.97 -2.89
N TYR A 80 -2.12 4.83 -2.59
CA TYR A 80 -2.92 4.62 -1.37
C TYR A 80 -2.20 3.85 -0.28
N THR A 81 -1.09 3.17 -0.59
CA THR A 81 -0.33 2.40 0.39
C THR A 81 1.06 2.99 0.43
N GLY A 82 1.42 3.65 1.54
CA GLY A 82 2.77 4.17 1.76
C GLY A 82 3.83 3.14 1.34
N ARG A 83 4.95 3.63 0.83
CA ARG A 83 6.02 2.80 0.25
C ARG A 83 6.37 1.64 1.17
N MET A 84 6.24 0.44 0.62
CA MET A 84 6.34 -0.78 1.37
C MET A 84 7.81 -1.16 1.61
N SER A 85 8.09 -1.95 2.64
CA SER A 85 9.42 -2.55 2.82
C SER A 85 9.83 -3.35 1.58
N GLU A 86 11.14 -3.55 1.42
CA GLU A 86 11.71 -4.36 0.33
C GLU A 86 11.02 -5.73 0.24
N ASP A 87 10.78 -6.37 1.39
CA ASP A 87 10.15 -7.69 1.48
C ASP A 87 8.72 -7.72 0.92
N ARG A 88 7.93 -6.68 1.16
CA ARG A 88 6.56 -6.59 0.62
C ARG A 88 6.54 -6.29 -0.86
N THR A 89 7.51 -5.52 -1.33
CA THR A 89 7.66 -5.30 -2.78
C THR A 89 8.00 -6.62 -3.46
N LYS A 90 8.86 -7.45 -2.85
CA LYS A 90 9.18 -8.80 -3.34
C LYS A 90 7.94 -9.69 -3.39
N GLU A 91 7.16 -9.77 -2.32
CA GLU A 91 5.91 -10.57 -2.30
C GLU A 91 4.91 -10.13 -3.37
N ARG A 92 4.78 -8.82 -3.60
CA ARG A 92 3.87 -8.29 -4.62
C ARG A 92 4.34 -8.58 -6.04
N VAL A 93 5.64 -8.47 -6.30
CA VAL A 93 6.20 -8.83 -7.61
C VAL A 93 6.06 -10.34 -7.83
N ALA A 94 6.40 -11.16 -6.84
CA ALA A 94 6.28 -12.62 -6.90
C ALA A 94 4.84 -13.09 -7.18
N SER A 95 3.82 -12.39 -6.65
CA SER A 95 2.41 -12.69 -6.92
C SER A 95 1.89 -12.14 -8.25
N THR A 96 2.58 -11.16 -8.86
CA THR A 96 2.13 -10.54 -10.12
C THR A 96 2.73 -11.22 -11.34
N GLY A 97 4.02 -11.54 -11.30
CA GLY A 97 4.69 -12.16 -12.42
C GLY A 97 6.11 -12.61 -12.12
N TRP A 98 6.58 -13.56 -12.91
CA TRP A 98 7.88 -14.20 -12.79
C TRP A 98 8.73 -13.96 -14.04
N TRP A 99 10.02 -13.73 -13.86
CA TRP A 99 11.00 -13.70 -14.95
C TRP A 99 12.39 -14.10 -14.44
N PRO A 100 13.33 -14.50 -15.31
CA PRO A 100 14.67 -14.87 -14.87
C PRO A 100 15.34 -13.72 -14.12
N LYS A 101 15.91 -14.03 -12.95
CA LYS A 101 16.60 -13.05 -12.09
C LYS A 101 15.72 -11.89 -11.63
N TRP A 102 14.39 -12.07 -11.56
CA TRP A 102 13.46 -11.02 -11.14
C TRP A 102 13.80 -10.41 -9.78
N GLU A 103 14.30 -11.22 -8.84
CA GLU A 103 14.74 -10.74 -7.52
C GLU A 103 15.94 -9.79 -7.62
N GLN A 104 16.92 -10.12 -8.46
CA GLN A 104 18.10 -9.29 -8.69
C GLN A 104 17.70 -7.98 -9.38
N GLU A 105 16.87 -8.06 -10.43
CA GLU A 105 16.41 -6.88 -11.15
C GLU A 105 15.53 -5.97 -10.29
N LEU A 106 14.72 -6.55 -9.40
CA LEU A 106 13.95 -5.79 -8.42
C LEU A 106 14.87 -5.07 -7.43
N SER A 107 15.89 -5.74 -6.91
CA SER A 107 16.87 -5.12 -6.01
C SER A 107 17.63 -3.98 -6.70
N GLU A 108 18.11 -4.20 -7.92
CA GLU A 108 18.78 -3.18 -8.74
C GLU A 108 17.84 -1.99 -9.03
N TYR A 109 16.56 -2.25 -9.31
CA TYR A 109 15.56 -1.21 -9.52
C TYR A 109 15.30 -0.38 -8.25
N ILE A 110 15.17 -1.03 -7.09
CA ILE A 110 14.99 -0.36 -5.79
C ILE A 110 16.21 0.50 -5.47
N ASP A 111 17.41 -0.03 -5.70
CA ASP A 111 18.67 0.67 -5.46
C ASP A 111 18.85 1.87 -6.41
N THR A 112 18.49 1.75 -7.68
CA THR A 112 18.60 2.85 -8.66
C THR A 112 17.46 3.87 -8.55
N CYS A 113 16.40 3.55 -7.81
CA CYS A 113 15.26 4.43 -7.65
C CYS A 113 15.61 5.63 -6.77
N GLU A 114 15.86 6.78 -7.40
CA GLU A 114 16.08 8.06 -6.69
C GLU A 114 14.98 8.36 -5.67
N ARG A 115 13.73 7.97 -5.98
CA ARG A 115 12.61 8.17 -5.06
C ARG A 115 12.87 7.38 -3.77
N CYS A 116 13.31 6.13 -3.85
CA CYS A 116 13.57 5.24 -2.69
C CYS A 116 14.83 5.67 -1.94
N GLN A 117 15.87 6.07 -2.66
CA GLN A 117 17.12 6.54 -2.06
C GLN A 117 16.98 7.89 -1.33
N LYS A 118 16.09 8.78 -1.79
CA LYS A 118 15.77 10.04 -1.08
C LYS A 118 14.94 9.82 0.20
N GLY A 119 14.63 8.56 0.55
CA GLY A 119 13.93 8.17 1.75
C GLY A 119 14.81 8.08 2.99
N ASN A 120 14.67 9.06 3.86
CA ASN A 120 15.48 9.27 5.06
C ASN A 120 15.40 8.05 6.02
N ARG A 121 16.50 7.29 6.14
CA ARG A 121 16.63 6.04 6.92
C ARG A 121 16.41 6.19 8.45
N LYS A 122 16.20 7.40 8.97
CA LYS A 122 16.18 7.66 10.43
C LYS A 122 14.84 7.38 11.14
N HIS A 123 13.72 7.23 10.42
CA HIS A 123 12.40 7.06 11.04
C HIS A 123 11.60 5.84 10.57
N GLY A 124 12.18 4.97 9.73
CA GLY A 124 11.48 3.77 9.23
C GLY A 124 10.27 4.05 8.32
N LEU A 125 9.99 5.32 8.03
CA LEU A 125 8.93 5.76 7.13
C LEU A 125 9.57 6.29 5.86
N PHE A 126 9.41 5.55 4.77
CA PHE A 126 9.78 6.03 3.45
C PHE A 126 8.91 7.26 3.11
N PRO A 127 9.48 8.37 2.62
CA PRO A 127 8.71 9.51 2.19
C PRO A 127 7.87 9.03 1.03
N GLY A 128 6.57 8.97 1.28
CA GLY A 128 5.64 8.67 0.21
C GLY A 128 5.72 9.72 -0.90
N CYS A 129 5.18 9.39 -2.06
CA CYS A 129 5.13 10.32 -3.19
C CYS A 129 4.44 11.64 -2.79
N LYS A 130 4.62 12.73 -3.56
CA LYS A 130 3.91 14.00 -3.29
C LYS A 130 2.38 13.87 -3.19
N GLU A 131 1.84 12.76 -3.69
CA GLU A 131 0.41 12.42 -3.69
C GLU A 131 -0.02 11.47 -2.55
N SER A 132 0.91 11.02 -1.72
CA SER A 132 0.59 10.10 -0.61
C SER A 132 0.54 10.83 0.72
N PHE A 133 -0.50 10.54 1.49
CA PHE A 133 -0.70 11.09 2.82
C PHE A 133 0.23 10.41 3.84
N ASN A 134 0.74 11.17 4.80
CA ASN A 134 1.64 10.68 5.87
C ASN A 134 1.07 10.90 7.28
N ALA A 135 -0.16 11.41 7.37
CA ALA A 135 -0.89 11.62 8.60
C ALA A 135 -2.39 11.46 8.38
N PHE A 136 -3.12 11.35 9.49
CA PHE A 136 -4.56 11.44 9.53
C PHE A 136 -4.97 12.54 10.49
N LEU A 137 -5.93 13.37 10.07
CA LEU A 137 -6.69 14.22 10.95
C LEU A 137 -7.86 13.39 11.47
N ILE A 138 -7.83 13.07 12.77
CA ILE A 138 -8.87 12.29 13.43
C ILE A 138 -9.81 13.24 14.16
N ILE A 139 -11.11 13.10 13.88
CA ILE A 139 -12.18 13.88 14.48
C ILE A 139 -13.11 12.91 15.18
N VAL A 140 -13.43 13.19 16.44
CA VAL A 140 -14.35 12.36 17.22
C VAL A 140 -15.52 13.21 17.66
N ASP A 141 -16.72 12.83 17.22
CA ASP A 141 -17.94 13.40 17.77
C ASP A 141 -18.23 12.73 19.12
N ARG A 142 -18.22 13.53 20.19
CA ARG A 142 -18.48 13.05 21.55
C ARG A 142 -19.94 12.76 21.81
N LEU A 143 -20.88 13.36 21.07
CA LEU A 143 -22.31 13.13 21.28
C LEU A 143 -22.75 11.85 20.54
N GLY A 144 -22.47 11.77 19.23
CA GLY A 144 -22.83 10.64 18.38
C GLY A 144 -21.89 9.44 18.49
N LYS A 145 -20.74 9.59 19.17
CA LYS A 145 -19.67 8.56 19.27
C LYS A 145 -19.19 8.08 17.90
N SER A 146 -19.29 8.92 16.87
CA SER A 146 -18.76 8.64 15.54
C SER A 146 -17.36 9.23 15.38
N MET A 147 -16.53 8.56 14.58
CA MET A 147 -15.19 9.02 14.24
C MET A 147 -15.10 9.35 12.75
N GLY A 148 -14.51 10.50 12.43
CA GLY A 148 -14.04 10.85 11.09
C GLY A 148 -12.52 10.72 11.02
N CYS A 149 -12.01 10.16 9.93
CA CYS A 149 -10.58 10.08 9.66
C CYS A 149 -10.30 10.67 8.28
N LEU A 150 -9.57 11.78 8.24
CA LEU A 150 -9.25 12.48 6.99
C LEU A 150 -7.76 12.34 6.70
N PRO A 151 -7.38 11.79 5.54
CA PRO A 151 -5.97 11.67 5.18
C PRO A 151 -5.38 13.07 4.93
N CYS A 152 -4.19 13.33 5.47
CA CYS A 152 -3.52 14.62 5.40
C CYS A 152 -1.99 14.48 5.44
N HIS A 153 -1.29 15.61 5.41
CA HIS A 153 0.16 15.68 5.58
C HIS A 153 0.51 16.28 6.95
N LYS A 154 1.56 15.75 7.59
CA LYS A 154 2.09 16.32 8.85
C LYS A 154 2.50 17.78 8.65
N GLU A 155 3.04 18.06 7.47
CA GLU A 155 3.55 19.34 7.00
C GLU A 155 2.44 20.27 6.49
N ASP A 156 1.16 19.85 6.53
CA ASP A 156 0.06 20.72 6.13
C ASP A 156 0.06 22.01 6.95
N THR A 157 -0.15 23.13 6.25
CA THR A 157 -0.30 24.42 6.91
C THR A 157 -1.60 24.44 7.72
N ALA A 158 -1.67 25.36 8.69
CA ALA A 158 -2.90 25.58 9.44
C ALA A 158 -4.10 25.90 8.52
N MET A 159 -3.86 26.67 7.46
CA MET A 159 -4.88 27.00 6.45
C MET A 159 -5.37 25.76 5.70
N ASN A 160 -4.46 24.90 5.22
CA ASN A 160 -4.84 23.66 4.54
C ASN A 160 -5.65 22.75 5.48
N THR A 161 -5.24 22.65 6.74
CA THR A 161 -5.94 21.88 7.77
C THR A 161 -7.34 22.44 8.03
N ALA A 162 -7.48 23.77 8.13
CA ALA A 162 -8.77 24.44 8.30
C ALA A 162 -9.71 24.19 7.11
N LEU A 163 -9.19 24.28 5.88
CA LEU A 163 -9.96 23.99 4.66
C LEU A 163 -10.39 22.52 4.59
N LEU A 164 -9.50 21.59 4.94
CA LEU A 164 -9.80 20.16 4.98
C LEU A 164 -10.92 19.87 5.99
N PHE A 165 -10.83 20.46 7.19
CA PHE A 165 -11.84 20.32 8.23
C PHE A 165 -13.17 20.96 7.80
N TRP A 166 -13.14 22.17 7.22
CA TRP A 166 -14.33 22.86 6.74
C TRP A 166 -15.07 22.05 5.67
N LYS A 167 -14.33 21.59 4.66
CA LYS A 167 -14.89 20.87 3.51
C LYS A 167 -15.54 19.55 3.89
N ASN A 168 -15.01 18.82 4.87
CA ASN A 168 -15.44 17.45 5.17
C ASN A 168 -16.26 17.33 6.47
N ILE A 169 -16.01 18.18 7.46
CA ILE A 169 -16.66 18.08 8.77
C ILE A 169 -17.76 19.13 8.90
N ILE A 170 -17.45 20.40 8.66
CA ILE A 170 -18.45 21.47 8.80
C ILE A 170 -19.58 21.31 7.77
N SER A 171 -19.26 20.92 6.54
CA SER A 171 -20.26 20.68 5.50
C SER A 171 -21.21 19.52 5.81
N ALA A 172 -20.73 18.48 6.50
CA ALA A 172 -21.48 17.26 6.78
C ALA A 172 -22.25 17.34 8.11
N CYS A 173 -21.63 17.92 9.14
CA CYS A 173 -22.14 17.91 10.51
C CYS A 173 -22.59 19.29 11.01
N GLY A 174 -22.29 20.37 10.26
CA GLY A 174 -22.50 21.74 10.69
C GLY A 174 -21.40 22.27 11.61
N VAL A 175 -21.61 23.48 12.13
CA VAL A 175 -20.65 24.18 13.00
C VAL A 175 -20.72 23.62 14.42
N PRO A 176 -19.62 23.08 14.99
CA PRO A 176 -19.62 22.56 16.34
C PRO A 176 -19.69 23.69 17.37
N LYS A 177 -20.32 23.42 18.51
CA LYS A 177 -20.35 24.37 19.64
C LYS A 177 -19.00 24.47 20.36
N ILE A 178 -18.30 23.35 20.47
CA ILE A 178 -17.02 23.25 21.18
C ILE A 178 -16.09 22.33 20.39
N ILE A 179 -14.86 22.79 20.13
CA ILE A 179 -13.78 21.94 19.61
C ILE A 179 -12.77 21.72 20.73
N ILE A 180 -12.47 20.46 21.02
CA ILE A 180 -11.35 20.09 21.88
C ILE A 180 -10.23 19.55 21.01
N SER A 181 -9.02 20.06 21.20
CA SER A 181 -7.83 19.62 20.48
C SER A 181 -6.59 19.68 21.38
N TYR A 182 -5.54 18.96 20.99
CA TYR A 182 -4.21 19.18 21.55
C TYR A 182 -3.65 20.54 21.11
N ARG A 183 -2.61 21.01 21.79
CA ARG A 183 -1.89 22.25 21.45
C ARG A 183 -0.97 22.10 20.24
N ASP A 184 -1.49 21.53 19.15
CA ASP A 184 -0.79 21.52 17.87
C ASP A 184 -0.81 22.94 17.28
N PRO A 185 0.33 23.46 16.76
CA PRO A 185 0.42 24.78 16.16
C PRO A 185 -0.66 25.09 15.11
N LYS A 186 -1.19 24.06 14.42
CA LYS A 186 -2.28 24.21 13.46
C LYS A 186 -3.57 24.71 14.11
N PHE A 187 -3.92 24.17 15.28
CA PHE A 187 -5.16 24.49 16.00
C PHE A 187 -5.02 25.71 16.92
N THR A 188 -3.79 26.13 17.23
CA THR A 188 -3.52 27.38 17.97
C THR A 188 -3.17 28.54 17.06
N SER A 189 -3.21 28.37 15.74
CA SER A 189 -2.89 29.41 14.77
C SER A 189 -3.95 30.51 14.73
N GLU A 190 -3.55 31.73 14.36
CA GLU A 190 -4.47 32.87 14.22
C GLU A 190 -5.62 32.57 13.24
N VAL A 191 -5.31 31.87 12.14
CA VAL A 191 -6.32 31.48 11.15
C VAL A 191 -7.39 30.60 11.79
N TRP A 192 -6.99 29.59 12.58
CA TRP A 192 -7.91 28.68 13.24
C TRP A 192 -8.70 29.39 14.34
N THR A 193 -8.04 30.15 15.21
CA THR A 193 -8.70 30.84 16.32
C THR A 193 -9.71 31.88 15.83
N ASN A 194 -9.33 32.70 14.85
CA ASN A 194 -10.20 33.75 14.33
C ASN A 194 -11.39 33.16 13.55
N LEU A 195 -11.18 32.07 12.80
CA LEU A 195 -12.26 31.38 12.09
C LEU A 195 -13.34 30.91 13.06
N TYR A 196 -12.96 30.24 14.15
CA TYR A 196 -13.93 29.68 15.08
C TYR A 196 -14.50 30.71 16.06
N ASP A 197 -13.81 31.82 16.32
CA ASP A 197 -14.36 32.96 17.04
C ASP A 197 -15.53 33.60 16.27
N ILE A 198 -15.36 33.83 14.95
CA ILE A 198 -16.42 34.35 14.07
C ILE A 198 -17.62 33.40 14.02
N LEU A 199 -17.38 32.09 14.06
CA LEU A 199 -18.42 31.07 14.02
C LEU A 199 -19.11 30.85 15.37
N GLY A 200 -18.64 31.50 16.45
CA GLY A 200 -19.14 31.30 17.81
C GLY A 200 -18.80 29.92 18.39
N THR A 201 -17.79 29.24 17.86
CA THR A 201 -17.31 27.94 18.35
C THR A 201 -16.28 28.16 19.46
N LYS A 202 -16.52 27.58 20.63
CA LYS A 202 -15.56 27.63 21.73
C LYS A 202 -14.41 26.65 21.49
N LEU A 203 -13.18 27.16 21.42
CA LEU A 203 -11.98 26.34 21.40
C LEU A 203 -11.53 26.01 22.83
N ALA A 204 -11.25 24.73 23.09
CA ALA A 204 -10.66 24.28 24.33
C ALA A 204 -9.45 23.39 24.04
N PHE A 205 -8.32 23.70 24.65
CA PHE A 205 -7.07 22.97 24.42
C PHE A 205 -6.79 22.04 25.58
N SER A 206 -6.71 20.74 25.30
CA SER A 206 -6.27 19.75 26.28
C SER A 206 -4.75 19.88 26.49
N THR A 207 -4.30 19.77 27.73
CA THR A 207 -2.89 19.56 28.04
C THR A 207 -2.54 18.10 27.79
N ALA A 208 -1.40 17.85 27.14
CA ALA A 208 -0.83 16.51 27.11
C ALA A 208 -0.80 15.97 28.56
N TYR A 209 -1.40 14.80 28.81
CA TYR A 209 -1.54 14.13 30.12
C TYR A 209 -2.71 14.53 31.05
N HIS A 210 -3.95 14.69 30.55
CA HIS A 210 -5.15 14.56 31.41
C HIS A 210 -6.12 13.48 30.88
N PRO A 211 -5.95 12.21 31.32
CA PRO A 211 -6.73 11.05 30.84
C PRO A 211 -8.25 11.12 31.04
N GLN A 212 -8.73 12.07 31.86
CA GLN A 212 -10.14 12.12 32.26
C GLN A 212 -11.04 12.94 31.32
N THR A 213 -10.48 13.78 30.43
CA THR A 213 -11.32 14.68 29.60
C THR A 213 -11.49 14.21 28.15
N ASP A 214 -10.60 13.34 27.65
CA ASP A 214 -10.59 12.92 26.25
C ASP A 214 -10.40 11.40 26.03
N GLY A 215 -10.68 10.59 27.05
CA GLY A 215 -10.51 9.14 26.98
C GLY A 215 -11.34 8.43 25.91
N LEU A 216 -12.34 9.10 25.30
CA LEU A 216 -13.04 8.58 24.11
C LEU A 216 -12.20 8.74 22.85
N ALA A 217 -11.64 9.93 22.61
CA ALA A 217 -10.79 10.18 21.45
C ALA A 217 -9.49 9.35 21.55
N GLU A 218 -8.89 9.27 22.73
CA GLU A 218 -7.70 8.43 22.96
C GLU A 218 -7.97 6.95 22.67
N ARG A 219 -9.10 6.41 23.15
CA ARG A 219 -9.50 5.02 22.86
C ARG A 219 -9.72 4.80 21.37
N MET A 220 -10.40 5.71 20.69
CA MET A 220 -10.62 5.60 19.24
C MET A 220 -9.31 5.68 18.44
N ILE A 221 -8.39 6.56 18.83
CA ILE A 221 -7.06 6.65 18.21
C ILE A 221 -6.29 5.33 18.40
N GLN A 222 -6.27 4.77 19.61
CA GLN A 222 -5.63 3.48 19.89
C GLN A 222 -6.24 2.35 19.05
N THR A 223 -7.56 2.28 18.97
CA THR A 223 -8.26 1.32 18.11
C THR A 223 -7.84 1.49 16.65
N MET A 224 -7.78 2.72 16.15
CA MET A 224 -7.36 3.00 14.78
C MET A 224 -5.90 2.59 14.51
N GLU A 225 -4.98 2.84 15.46
CA GLU A 225 -3.60 2.37 15.34
C GLU A 225 -3.51 0.85 15.25
N VAL A 226 -4.31 0.12 16.05
CA VAL A 226 -4.36 -1.34 16.00
C VAL A 226 -4.89 -1.82 14.66
N ILE A 227 -5.96 -1.20 14.15
CA ILE A 227 -6.52 -1.51 12.83
C ILE A 227 -5.46 -1.28 11.74
N LEU A 228 -4.80 -0.13 11.74
CA LEU A 228 -3.76 0.20 10.76
C LEU A 228 -2.58 -0.77 10.83
N LYS A 229 -2.12 -1.14 12.03
CA LYS A 229 -1.04 -2.12 12.21
C LYS A 229 -1.42 -3.50 11.65
N ARG A 230 -2.64 -3.96 11.93
CA ARG A 230 -3.15 -5.25 11.41
C ARG A 230 -3.34 -5.23 9.91
N PHE A 231 -3.98 -4.18 9.38
CA PHE A 231 -4.15 -3.98 7.95
C PHE A 231 -2.82 -3.95 7.22
N CYS A 232 -1.83 -3.24 7.76
CA CYS A 232 -0.49 -3.28 7.22
C CYS A 232 0.02 -4.71 7.28
N ALA A 233 0.09 -5.37 8.44
CA ALA A 233 0.68 -6.70 8.58
C ALA A 233 0.08 -7.77 7.63
N TYR A 234 -1.24 -7.78 7.41
CA TYR A 234 -1.92 -8.89 6.75
C TYR A 234 -2.75 -8.50 5.51
N GLY A 235 -2.80 -7.22 5.14
CA GLY A 235 -3.66 -6.73 4.05
C GLY A 235 -5.15 -6.80 4.37
N MET A 236 -6.00 -6.66 3.34
CA MET A 236 -7.46 -6.86 3.47
C MET A 236 -7.89 -8.33 3.52
N GLU A 237 -6.95 -9.27 3.34
CA GLU A 237 -7.24 -10.69 3.16
C GLU A 237 -7.04 -11.51 4.44
N TYR A 238 -6.87 -10.87 5.59
CA TYR A 238 -6.77 -11.59 6.86
C TYR A 238 -8.06 -12.36 7.12
N LYS A 239 -7.97 -13.67 6.90
CA LYS A 239 -8.96 -14.66 7.31
C LYS A 239 -8.43 -15.35 8.55
N ASP A 240 -9.27 -15.46 9.57
CA ASP A 240 -8.97 -16.32 10.70
C ASP A 240 -8.92 -17.81 10.28
N HIS A 241 -8.65 -18.69 11.24
CA HIS A 241 -8.65 -20.15 11.06
C HIS A 241 -10.02 -20.71 10.64
N GLU A 242 -11.08 -19.91 10.73
CA GLU A 242 -12.44 -20.26 10.33
C GLU A 242 -12.83 -19.67 8.96
N GLY A 243 -11.95 -18.89 8.33
CA GLY A 243 -12.14 -18.35 6.99
C GLY A 243 -12.89 -17.01 6.93
N TYR A 244 -13.18 -16.37 8.07
CA TYR A 244 -13.87 -15.09 8.13
C TYR A 244 -12.90 -13.92 8.07
N THR A 245 -13.17 -12.96 7.19
CA THR A 245 -12.69 -11.58 7.36
C THR A 245 -13.59 -10.96 8.41
N HIS A 246 -13.13 -10.83 9.66
CA HIS A 246 -13.94 -10.13 10.67
C HIS A 246 -14.22 -8.70 10.18
N ASP A 247 -15.50 -8.41 9.91
CA ASP A 247 -15.94 -7.06 9.61
C ASP A 247 -15.49 -6.12 10.73
N TRP A 248 -14.82 -5.04 10.32
CA TRP A 248 -13.89 -4.22 11.08
C TRP A 248 -14.55 -3.31 12.14
N LEU A 249 -15.28 -3.86 13.10
CA LEU A 249 -15.85 -3.08 14.19
C LEU A 249 -15.57 -3.75 15.54
N PRO A 250 -14.58 -3.26 16.31
CA PRO A 250 -14.55 -3.54 17.74
C PRO A 250 -15.56 -2.59 18.43
N PHE A 251 -16.53 -3.18 19.13
CA PHE A 251 -17.29 -2.49 20.18
C PHE A 251 -16.38 -2.13 21.36
#